data_AF-A0A9P6QLJ4-F1
#
_entry.id   AF-A0A9P6QLJ4-F1
#
_cell.length_a   1.000
_cell.length_b   1.000
_cell.length_c   1.000
_cell.angle_alpha   90.00
_cell.angle_beta   90.00
_cell.angle_gamma   90.00
#
_symmetry.space_group_name_H-M   'P 1'
#
loop_
_entity.id
_entity.type
_entity.pdbx_description
1 polymer ?
#
loop_
_entity_poly.entity_id
_entity_poly.type
_entity_poly.pdbx_seq_one_letter_code
_entity_poly.pdbx_strand_id
1 'polypeptide(L)'
;MSSDSWKMVTERKRPLSLVEQLVKIRRIDDSSTVDYELTQDQDNHNMESALHTLRMQRMGEYEQPVYIAPMAKPSLQAPNDTLFPLMGKVKDFLAGDSQVMLILGDSGAGKSTFNRHLEHELWQDYTAGGRIPLLINLPSLERPEKDLVAEQLRWHNFLDDQIRELKLHRQLILICDGYDESQLTSNLHTTNLLNRSGQWD
;
A
#
# COMPACT_ATOMS: atom_id res chain seq x y z
N MET A 1 17.95 -68.34 -47.32
CA MET A 1 18.38 -66.94 -47.18
C MET A 1 17.27 -66.04 -47.68
N SER A 2 16.82 -65.11 -46.81
CA SER A 2 16.02 -63.88 -47.04
C SER A 2 14.67 -63.95 -47.76
N SER A 3 13.65 -63.17 -47.37
CA SER A 3 13.45 -62.27 -46.23
C SER A 3 11.97 -61.90 -46.13
N ASP A 4 11.43 -61.87 -44.91
CA ASP A 4 10.13 -61.28 -44.59
C ASP A 4 10.19 -59.75 -44.67
N SER A 5 9.24 -59.17 -45.41
CA SER A 5 9.07 -57.73 -45.60
C SER A 5 8.07 -57.17 -44.58
N TRP A 6 8.57 -56.45 -43.58
CA TRP A 6 7.76 -55.62 -42.68
C TRP A 6 7.31 -54.34 -43.38
N LYS A 7 6.00 -54.11 -43.50
CA LYS A 7 5.43 -52.83 -43.94
C LYS A 7 5.21 -51.91 -42.74
N MET A 8 5.99 -50.84 -42.67
CA MET A 8 5.77 -49.70 -41.76
C MET A 8 4.54 -48.90 -42.21
N VAL A 9 3.44 -48.97 -41.46
CA VAL A 9 2.30 -48.05 -41.64
C VAL A 9 2.65 -46.76 -40.92
N THR A 10 2.96 -45.71 -41.68
CA THR A 10 3.11 -44.36 -41.14
C THR A 10 1.75 -43.67 -41.13
N GLU A 11 1.15 -43.57 -39.95
CA GLU A 11 -0.10 -42.87 -39.73
C GLU A 11 0.17 -41.35 -39.83
N ARG A 12 -0.09 -40.75 -41.00
CA ARG A 12 -0.06 -39.30 -41.14
C ARG A 12 -1.29 -38.73 -40.45
N LYS A 13 -1.12 -38.22 -39.23
CA LYS A 13 -2.15 -37.42 -38.55
C LYS A 13 -2.53 -36.24 -39.44
N ARG A 14 -3.82 -36.12 -39.74
CA ARG A 14 -4.35 -35.02 -40.55
C ARG A 14 -4.02 -33.68 -39.89
N PRO A 15 -3.58 -32.66 -40.64
CA PRO A 15 -3.42 -31.32 -40.10
C PRO A 15 -4.77 -30.81 -39.59
N LEU A 16 -4.76 -30.20 -38.39
CA LEU A 16 -5.95 -29.61 -37.78
C LEU A 16 -6.51 -28.52 -38.70
N SER A 17 -7.83 -28.46 -38.83
CA SER A 17 -8.50 -27.38 -39.55
C SER A 17 -8.27 -26.04 -38.84
N LEU A 18 -8.41 -24.94 -39.58
CA LEU A 18 -8.31 -23.57 -39.04
C LEU A 18 -9.25 -23.35 -37.84
N VAL A 19 -10.45 -23.95 -37.88
CA VAL A 19 -11.43 -23.87 -36.79
C VAL A 19 -10.96 -24.65 -35.56
N GLU A 20 -10.41 -25.86 -35.74
CA GLU A 20 -9.86 -26.65 -34.63
C GLU A 20 -8.61 -25.98 -34.03
N GLN A 21 -7.79 -25.31 -34.85
CA GLN A 21 -6.66 -24.50 -34.39
C GLN A 21 -7.13 -23.28 -33.61
N LEU A 22 -8.14 -22.54 -34.09
CA LEU A 22 -8.75 -21.39 -33.40
C LEU A 22 -9.41 -21.78 -32.07
N VAL A 23 -10.13 -22.92 -32.02
CA VAL A 23 -10.71 -23.44 -30.77
C VAL A 23 -9.63 -23.87 -29.79
N LYS A 24 -8.51 -24.42 -30.27
CA LYS A 24 -7.39 -24.82 -29.42
C LYS A 24 -6.60 -23.62 -28.90
N ILE A 25 -6.44 -22.57 -29.70
CA ILE A 25 -5.85 -21.29 -29.29
C ILE A 25 -6.74 -20.62 -28.23
N ARG A 26 -8.06 -20.52 -28.47
CA ARG A 26 -9.01 -19.96 -27.49
C ARG A 26 -9.03 -20.74 -26.16
N ARG A 27 -8.96 -22.07 -26.19
CA ARG A 27 -8.91 -22.88 -24.96
C ARG A 27 -7.62 -22.70 -24.15
N ILE A 28 -6.51 -22.35 -24.80
CA ILE A 28 -5.22 -22.12 -24.14
C ILE A 28 -5.20 -20.70 -23.52
N ASP A 29 -5.75 -19.70 -24.22
CA ASP A 29 -5.84 -18.33 -23.70
C ASP A 29 -6.92 -18.18 -22.63
N ASP A 30 -8.11 -18.77 -22.81
CA ASP A 30 -9.23 -18.64 -21.84
C ASP A 30 -8.93 -19.32 -20.50
N SER A 31 -8.29 -20.51 -20.50
CA SER A 31 -8.00 -21.20 -19.22
C SER A 31 -7.00 -20.43 -18.37
N SER A 32 -5.91 -19.96 -18.99
CA SER A 32 -4.89 -19.22 -18.27
C SER A 32 -5.41 -17.86 -17.81
N THR A 33 -6.11 -17.13 -18.68
CA THR A 33 -6.61 -15.78 -18.38
C THR A 33 -7.72 -15.81 -17.34
N VAL A 34 -8.62 -16.80 -17.38
CA VAL A 34 -9.65 -16.99 -16.36
C VAL A 34 -9.05 -17.42 -15.02
N ASP A 35 -8.04 -18.29 -15.02
CA ASP A 35 -7.33 -18.67 -13.79
C ASP A 35 -6.55 -17.46 -13.19
N TYR A 36 -5.95 -16.61 -14.04
CA TYR A 36 -5.29 -15.37 -13.62
C TYR A 36 -6.29 -14.33 -13.09
N GLU A 37 -7.44 -14.15 -13.74
CA GLU A 37 -8.49 -13.23 -13.28
C GLU A 37 -9.14 -13.70 -11.97
N LEU A 38 -9.43 -15.00 -11.84
CA LEU A 38 -9.98 -15.59 -10.61
C LEU A 38 -9.01 -15.50 -9.43
N THR A 39 -7.71 -15.68 -9.67
CA THR A 39 -6.69 -15.53 -8.62
C THR A 39 -6.51 -14.07 -8.20
N GLN A 40 -6.51 -13.13 -9.15
CA GLN A 40 -6.48 -11.69 -8.85
C GLN A 40 -7.72 -11.22 -8.08
N ASP A 41 -8.92 -11.68 -8.45
CA ASP A 41 -10.16 -11.32 -7.75
C ASP A 41 -10.19 -11.89 -6.33
N GLN A 42 -9.70 -13.12 -6.14
CA GLN A 42 -9.61 -13.75 -4.83
C GLN A 42 -8.55 -13.09 -3.93
N ASP A 43 -7.40 -12.72 -4.48
CA ASP A 43 -6.32 -12.02 -3.77
C ASP A 43 -6.74 -10.61 -3.38
N ASN A 44 -7.42 -9.88 -4.28
CA ASN A 44 -7.97 -8.56 -4.00
C ASN A 44 -9.07 -8.62 -2.92
N HIS A 45 -9.95 -9.63 -2.97
CA HIS A 45 -10.96 -9.83 -1.93
C HIS A 45 -10.32 -10.12 -0.55
N ASN A 46 -9.27 -10.94 -0.52
CA ASN A 46 -8.51 -11.23 0.69
C ASN A 46 -7.82 -9.96 1.23
N MET A 47 -7.23 -9.15 0.34
CA MET A 47 -6.58 -7.90 0.71
C MET A 47 -7.56 -6.89 1.30
N GLU A 48 -8.69 -6.64 0.64
CA GLU A 48 -9.71 -5.72 1.17
C GLU A 48 -10.31 -6.22 2.48
N SER A 49 -10.40 -7.54 2.70
CA SER A 49 -10.78 -8.10 4.00
C SER A 49 -9.75 -7.81 5.10
N ALA A 50 -8.45 -7.93 4.79
CA ALA A 50 -7.37 -7.58 5.71
C ALA A 50 -7.38 -6.07 6.03
N LEU A 51 -7.54 -5.22 5.02
CA LEU A 51 -7.64 -3.77 5.16
C LEU A 51 -8.89 -3.36 5.93
N HIS A 52 -10.02 -4.04 5.72
CA HIS A 52 -11.23 -3.83 6.52
C HIS A 52 -10.99 -4.18 7.99
N THR A 53 -10.28 -5.27 8.27
CA THR A 53 -9.91 -5.65 9.65
C THR A 53 -9.03 -4.58 10.30
N LEU A 54 -8.01 -4.11 9.59
CA LEU A 54 -7.16 -3.00 10.05
C LEU A 54 -8.00 -1.75 10.30
N ARG A 55 -8.86 -1.35 9.35
CA ARG A 55 -9.75 -0.20 9.49
C ARG A 55 -10.59 -0.30 10.76
N MET A 56 -11.25 -1.43 10.99
CA MET A 56 -12.09 -1.62 12.19
C MET A 56 -11.27 -1.53 13.48
N GLN A 57 -10.05 -2.08 13.48
CA GLN A 57 -9.13 -1.92 14.61
C GLN A 57 -8.77 -0.46 14.86
N ARG A 58 -8.31 0.27 13.82
CA ARG A 58 -7.89 1.68 13.95
C ARG A 58 -9.04 2.59 14.37
N MET A 59 -10.23 2.38 13.80
CA MET A 59 -11.45 3.11 14.16
C MET A 59 -11.89 2.82 15.60
N GLY A 60 -11.64 1.61 16.11
CA GLY A 60 -11.96 1.23 17.49
C GLY A 60 -10.94 1.75 18.52
N GLU A 61 -9.67 1.86 18.13
CA GLU A 61 -8.59 2.40 18.98
C GLU A 61 -8.58 3.94 19.04
N TYR A 62 -9.37 4.60 18.20
CA TYR A 62 -9.46 6.05 18.18
C TYR A 62 -10.23 6.59 19.40
N GLU A 63 -9.50 6.85 20.47
CA GLU A 63 -10.02 7.44 21.71
C GLU A 63 -9.66 8.93 21.81
N GLN A 64 -10.47 9.80 21.19
CA GLN A 64 -10.35 11.25 21.35
C GLN A 64 -11.72 11.89 21.62
N PRO A 65 -12.22 11.85 22.87
CA PRO A 65 -13.53 12.41 23.22
C PRO A 65 -13.59 13.93 23.02
N VAL A 66 -12.44 14.61 23.08
CA VAL A 66 -12.29 16.03 22.74
C VAL A 66 -11.08 16.18 21.82
N TYR A 67 -11.33 16.69 20.62
CA TYR A 67 -10.28 17.04 19.66
C TYR A 67 -10.25 18.56 19.47
N ILE A 68 -9.07 19.16 19.66
CA ILE A 68 -8.83 20.57 19.39
C ILE A 68 -7.97 20.65 18.14
N ALA A 69 -8.54 21.15 17.04
CA ALA A 69 -7.84 21.28 15.78
C ALA A 69 -6.66 22.27 15.91
N PRO A 70 -5.43 21.85 15.59
CA PRO A 70 -4.28 22.75 15.66
C PRO A 70 -4.29 23.76 14.51
N MET A 71 -3.84 24.97 14.83
CA MET A 71 -3.49 25.98 13.85
C MET A 71 -2.01 25.87 13.50
N ALA A 72 -1.67 26.19 12.26
CA ALA A 72 -0.32 26.13 11.74
C ALA A 72 0.01 27.37 10.91
N LYS A 73 1.29 27.52 10.60
CA LYS A 73 1.84 28.57 9.76
C LYS A 73 2.60 27.92 8.60
N PRO A 74 2.85 28.64 7.48
CA PRO A 74 3.54 28.04 6.34
C PRO A 74 5.02 27.76 6.62
N SER A 75 5.63 28.44 7.59
CA SER A 75 7.00 28.19 8.04
C SER A 75 7.20 28.66 9.49
N LEU A 76 8.32 28.25 10.11
CA LEU A 76 8.68 28.65 11.48
C LEU A 76 8.81 30.17 11.66
N GLN A 77 9.16 30.89 10.60
CA GLN A 77 9.44 32.33 10.62
C GLN A 77 8.22 33.17 10.23
N ALA A 78 7.14 32.54 9.80
CA ALA A 78 5.96 33.26 9.34
C ALA A 78 5.24 33.98 10.50
N PRO A 79 4.66 35.16 10.25
CA PRO A 79 3.96 35.92 11.28
C PRO A 79 2.64 35.26 11.73
N ASN A 80 2.14 35.63 12.92
CA ASN A 80 0.95 35.03 13.54
C ASN A 80 -0.37 35.31 12.79
N ASP A 81 -0.42 36.34 11.96
CA ASP A 81 -1.59 36.66 11.12
C ASP A 81 -1.74 35.71 9.91
N THR A 82 -0.73 34.88 9.63
CA THR A 82 -0.75 33.86 8.58
C THR A 82 -1.22 32.48 9.06
N LEU A 83 -1.80 32.41 10.26
CA LEU A 83 -2.30 31.16 10.83
C LEU A 83 -3.45 30.59 10.01
N PHE A 84 -3.42 29.27 9.80
CA PHE A 84 -4.49 28.51 9.15
C PHE A 84 -4.75 27.19 9.87
N PRO A 85 -5.95 26.60 9.74
CA PRO A 85 -6.21 25.25 10.25
C PRO A 85 -5.31 24.23 9.55
N LEU A 86 -4.57 23.43 10.33
CA LEU A 86 -3.58 22.49 9.78
C LEU A 86 -4.24 21.43 8.87
N MET A 87 -5.40 20.92 9.25
CA MET A 87 -6.11 19.86 8.50
C MET A 87 -6.36 20.24 7.04
N GLY A 88 -6.81 21.47 6.80
CA GLY A 88 -7.06 21.95 5.42
C GLY A 88 -5.81 21.91 4.57
N LYS A 89 -4.65 22.31 5.12
CA LYS A 89 -3.37 22.25 4.40
C LYS A 89 -2.83 20.85 4.19
N VAL A 90 -3.08 19.93 5.12
CA VAL A 90 -2.75 18.52 4.91
C VAL A 90 -3.62 17.92 3.80
N LYS A 91 -4.92 18.24 3.74
CA LYS A 91 -5.80 17.80 2.65
C LYS A 91 -5.39 18.38 1.30
N ASP A 92 -5.04 19.67 1.24
CA ASP A 92 -4.47 20.30 0.03
C ASP A 92 -3.20 19.56 -0.43
N PHE A 93 -2.30 19.23 0.51
CA PHE A 93 -1.07 18.48 0.23
C PHE A 93 -1.35 17.08 -0.33
N LEU A 94 -2.25 16.32 0.31
CA LEU A 94 -2.59 14.95 -0.11
C LEU A 94 -3.27 14.89 -1.49
N ALA A 95 -3.98 15.95 -1.87
CA ALA A 95 -4.62 16.09 -3.18
C ALA A 95 -3.65 16.50 -4.30
N GLY A 96 -2.46 17.01 -3.95
CA GLY A 96 -1.44 17.43 -4.90
C GLY A 96 -0.42 16.32 -5.24
N ASP A 97 0.61 16.72 -5.99
CA ASP A 97 1.72 15.84 -6.41
C ASP A 97 2.91 15.84 -5.43
N SER A 98 2.77 16.53 -4.30
CA SER A 98 3.84 16.62 -3.30
C SER A 98 3.96 15.31 -2.51
N GLN A 99 5.20 14.85 -2.31
CA GLN A 99 5.46 13.52 -1.73
C GLN A 99 5.73 13.53 -0.22
N VAL A 100 6.25 14.65 0.31
CA VAL A 100 6.64 14.76 1.73
C VAL A 100 6.18 16.10 2.30
N MET A 101 5.54 16.05 3.47
CA MET A 101 5.18 17.22 4.27
C MET A 101 5.79 17.08 5.66
N LEU A 102 6.42 18.16 6.15
CA LEU A 102 6.95 18.23 7.51
C LEU A 102 6.04 19.09 8.39
N ILE A 103 5.53 18.50 9.47
CA ILE A 103 4.74 19.21 10.48
C ILE A 103 5.63 19.44 11.69
N LEU A 104 6.02 20.70 11.90
CA LEU A 104 6.85 21.12 13.01
C LEU A 104 5.99 21.80 14.09
N GLY A 105 6.40 21.64 15.33
CA GLY A 105 5.76 22.27 16.47
C GLY A 105 6.44 21.83 17.76
N ASP A 106 6.28 22.61 18.81
CA ASP A 106 6.87 22.31 20.11
C ASP A 106 6.33 21.01 20.72
N SER A 107 7.01 20.52 21.76
CA SER A 107 6.47 19.44 22.58
C SER A 107 5.12 19.88 23.18
N GLY A 108 4.13 18.99 23.14
CA GLY A 108 2.76 19.31 23.59
C GLY A 108 1.91 20.13 22.61
N ALA A 109 2.42 20.51 21.43
CA ALA A 109 1.65 21.27 20.42
C ALA A 109 0.49 20.46 19.78
N GLY A 110 0.31 19.19 20.15
CA GLY A 110 -0.79 18.34 19.66
C GLY A 110 -0.50 17.57 18.37
N LYS A 111 0.76 17.51 17.90
CA LYS A 111 1.15 16.80 16.65
C LYS A 111 0.67 15.34 16.60
N SER A 112 0.99 14.55 17.62
CA SER A 112 0.57 13.14 17.71
C SER A 112 -0.94 12.99 17.77
N THR A 113 -1.64 13.89 18.48
CA THR A 113 -3.11 13.92 18.52
C THR A 113 -3.69 14.24 17.15
N PHE A 114 -3.11 15.20 16.44
CA PHE A 114 -3.46 15.51 15.06
C PHE A 114 -3.23 14.34 14.12
N ASN A 115 -2.09 13.66 14.19
CA ASN A 115 -1.76 12.50 13.36
C ASN A 115 -2.79 11.36 13.54
N ARG A 116 -3.17 11.05 14.78
CA ARG A 116 -4.23 10.07 15.07
C ARG A 116 -5.60 10.50 14.52
N HIS A 117 -5.93 11.79 14.62
CA HIS A 117 -7.17 12.33 14.06
C HIS A 117 -7.20 12.29 12.53
N LEU A 118 -6.07 12.65 11.90
CA LEU A 118 -5.89 12.55 10.45
C LEU A 118 -6.04 11.11 9.96
N GLU A 119 -5.38 10.16 10.60
CA GLU A 119 -5.50 8.74 10.26
C GLU A 119 -6.97 8.27 10.34
N HIS A 120 -7.68 8.68 11.40
CA HIS A 120 -9.11 8.38 11.56
C HIS A 120 -9.94 8.95 10.42
N GLU A 121 -9.79 10.23 10.07
CA GLU A 121 -10.52 10.83 8.93
C GLU A 121 -10.21 10.10 7.62
N LEU A 122 -8.95 9.75 7.37
CA LEU A 122 -8.57 9.04 6.16
C LEU A 122 -9.15 7.62 6.10
N TRP A 123 -9.24 6.93 7.24
CA TRP A 123 -9.92 5.63 7.31
C TRP A 123 -11.45 5.75 7.17
N GLN A 124 -12.06 6.86 7.60
CA GLN A 124 -13.48 7.12 7.34
C GLN A 124 -13.75 7.29 5.85
N ASP A 125 -12.87 8.02 5.16
CA ASP A 125 -12.99 8.33 3.73
C ASP A 125 -12.47 7.19 2.82
N TYR A 126 -11.78 6.19 3.38
CA TYR A 126 -11.23 5.07 2.62
C TYR A 126 -12.31 4.29 1.86
N THR A 127 -12.02 4.07 0.58
CA THR A 127 -12.78 3.21 -0.34
C THR A 127 -11.85 2.15 -0.94
N ALA A 128 -12.39 1.00 -1.35
CA ALA A 128 -11.60 -0.10 -1.91
C ALA A 128 -10.75 0.37 -3.10
N GLY A 129 -9.48 -0.01 -3.13
CA GLY A 129 -8.49 0.48 -4.10
C GLY A 129 -7.93 1.88 -3.84
N GLY A 130 -8.43 2.60 -2.82
CA GLY A 130 -7.91 3.90 -2.40
C GLY A 130 -6.52 3.82 -1.74
N ARG A 131 -5.94 4.99 -1.44
CA ARG A 131 -4.69 5.08 -0.69
C ARG A 131 -4.90 4.65 0.75
N ILE A 132 -4.02 3.79 1.26
CA ILE A 132 -4.14 3.13 2.56
C ILE A 132 -3.42 3.98 3.63
N PRO A 133 -4.10 4.50 4.66
CA PRO A 133 -3.45 5.23 5.74
C PRO A 133 -2.64 4.27 6.63
N LEU A 134 -1.43 4.67 6.99
CA LEU A 134 -0.58 3.91 7.90
C LEU A 134 0.11 4.86 8.88
N LEU A 135 -0.40 4.93 10.11
CA LEU A 135 0.25 5.66 11.21
C LEU A 135 1.37 4.82 11.80
N ILE A 136 2.57 5.39 11.86
CA ILE A 136 3.78 4.75 12.37
C ILE A 136 4.33 5.58 13.52
N ASN A 137 4.33 5.00 14.72
CA ASN A 137 4.97 5.59 15.89
C ASN A 137 6.47 5.24 15.85
N LEU A 138 7.30 6.12 15.29
CA LEU A 138 8.72 5.83 15.01
C LEU A 138 9.51 5.40 16.26
N PRO A 139 9.33 6.00 17.45
CA PRO A 139 10.02 5.56 18.67
C PRO A 139 9.69 4.13 19.12
N SER A 140 8.60 3.53 18.62
CA SER A 140 8.22 2.15 18.97
C SER A 140 8.88 1.08 18.09
N LEU A 141 9.56 1.47 17.02
CA LEU A 141 10.24 0.55 16.11
C LEU A 141 11.70 0.38 16.51
N GLU A 142 12.21 -0.84 16.41
CA GLU A 142 13.62 -1.12 16.72
C GLU A 142 14.55 -0.60 15.62
N ARG A 143 14.11 -0.70 14.36
CA ARG A 143 14.94 -0.40 13.18
C ARG A 143 14.17 0.33 12.08
N PRO A 144 13.59 1.50 12.37
CA PRO A 144 12.80 2.28 11.39
C PRO A 144 13.57 2.60 10.09
N GLU A 145 14.91 2.56 10.10
CA GLU A 145 15.73 2.75 8.91
C GLU A 145 15.65 1.60 7.90
N LYS A 146 15.12 0.43 8.28
CA LYS A 146 14.95 -0.76 7.43
C LYS A 146 13.51 -1.25 7.44
N ASP A 147 12.93 -1.39 6.26
CA ASP A 147 11.63 -2.05 6.06
C ASP A 147 10.48 -1.44 6.90
N LEU A 148 10.52 -0.12 7.14
CA LEU A 148 9.59 0.65 7.97
C LEU A 148 8.12 0.24 7.79
N VAL A 149 7.68 0.19 6.53
CA VAL A 149 6.30 -0.14 6.17
C VAL A 149 5.99 -1.61 6.44
N ALA A 150 6.90 -2.52 6.09
CA ALA A 150 6.68 -3.95 6.27
C ALA A 150 6.71 -4.35 7.76
N GLU A 151 7.56 -3.74 8.57
CA GLU A 151 7.57 -3.93 10.03
C GLU A 151 6.24 -3.52 10.64
N GLN A 152 5.73 -2.33 10.28
CA GLN A 152 4.43 -1.87 10.75
C GLN A 152 3.28 -2.78 10.29
N LEU A 153 3.27 -3.21 9.02
CA LEU A 153 2.22 -4.09 8.50
C LEU A 153 2.24 -5.47 9.18
N ARG A 154 3.42 -6.02 9.49
CA ARG A 154 3.52 -7.28 10.25
C ARG A 154 2.99 -7.12 11.67
N TRP A 155 3.19 -5.97 12.31
CA TRP A 155 2.57 -5.69 13.61
C TRP A 155 1.04 -5.70 13.53
N HIS A 156 0.48 -5.29 12.38
CA HIS A 156 -0.95 -5.42 12.08
C HIS A 156 -1.36 -6.80 11.53
N ASN A 157 -0.50 -7.81 11.66
CA ASN A 157 -0.73 -9.20 11.25
C ASN A 157 -0.90 -9.42 9.74
N PHE A 158 -0.37 -8.53 8.90
CA PHE A 158 -0.29 -8.79 7.46
C PHE A 158 0.76 -9.87 7.17
N LEU A 159 0.41 -10.78 6.28
CA LEU A 159 1.29 -11.85 5.80
C LEU A 159 2.27 -11.33 4.75
N ASP A 160 3.40 -12.00 4.56
CA ASP A 160 4.46 -11.52 3.63
C ASP A 160 4.00 -11.47 2.15
N ASP A 161 3.06 -12.31 1.75
CA ASP A 161 2.42 -12.26 0.43
C ASP A 161 1.50 -11.05 0.28
N GLN A 162 0.71 -10.74 1.31
CA GLN A 162 -0.10 -9.52 1.38
C GLN A 162 0.78 -8.26 1.34
N ILE A 163 1.86 -8.23 2.13
CA ILE A 163 2.81 -7.11 2.12
C ILE A 163 3.43 -6.93 0.73
N ARG A 164 3.73 -8.03 0.02
CA ARG A 164 4.24 -7.97 -1.35
C ARG A 164 3.20 -7.42 -2.33
N GLU A 165 1.94 -7.84 -2.23
CA GLU A 165 0.83 -7.30 -3.03
C GLU A 165 0.70 -5.79 -2.81
N LEU A 166 0.64 -5.36 -1.53
CA LEU A 166 0.52 -3.95 -1.17
C LEU A 166 1.67 -3.14 -1.77
N LYS A 167 2.91 -3.67 -1.67
CA LYS A 167 4.11 -3.02 -2.20
C LYS A 167 4.09 -2.85 -3.71
N LEU A 168 3.48 -3.78 -4.46
CA LEU A 168 3.51 -3.78 -5.92
C LEU A 168 2.32 -3.05 -6.55
N HIS A 169 1.18 -3.02 -5.86
CA HIS A 169 -0.10 -2.67 -6.49
C HIS A 169 -0.89 -1.58 -5.76
N ARG A 170 -0.48 -1.19 -4.55
CA ARG A 170 -1.25 -0.30 -3.70
C ARG A 170 -0.43 0.92 -3.29
N GLN A 171 -1.12 2.01 -2.98
CA GLN A 171 -0.52 3.25 -2.50
C GLN A 171 -0.80 3.43 -1.01
N LEU A 172 0.18 3.95 -0.29
CA LEU A 172 0.08 4.22 1.14
C LEU A 172 0.17 5.72 1.43
N ILE A 173 -0.51 6.16 2.48
CA ILE A 173 -0.27 7.46 3.12
C ILE A 173 0.44 7.17 4.43
N LEU A 174 1.76 7.40 4.45
CA LEU A 174 2.57 7.20 5.65
C LEU A 174 2.46 8.42 6.55
N ILE A 175 1.99 8.21 7.78
CA ILE A 175 1.94 9.22 8.83
C ILE A 175 2.98 8.83 9.87
N CYS A 176 4.13 9.50 9.86
CA CYS A 176 5.22 9.19 10.79
C CYS A 176 5.15 10.13 12.01
N ASP A 177 5.03 9.56 13.20
CA ASP A 177 4.98 10.29 14.47
C ASP A 177 6.24 10.06 15.31
N GLY A 178 6.64 11.07 16.10
CA GLY A 178 7.80 10.99 16.98
C GLY A 178 9.17 10.97 16.27
N TYR A 179 9.32 11.69 15.15
CA TYR A 179 10.58 11.69 14.38
C TYR A 179 11.79 12.18 15.21
N ASP A 180 11.62 13.25 15.99
CA ASP A 180 12.65 13.79 16.87
C ASP A 180 12.99 12.87 18.05
N GLU A 181 12.06 11.99 18.44
CA GLU A 181 12.22 11.04 19.54
C GLU A 181 12.89 9.72 19.10
N SER A 182 12.85 9.41 17.81
CA SER A 182 13.26 8.11 17.24
C SER A 182 14.77 7.83 17.13
N GLN A 183 15.63 8.70 17.68
CA GLN A 183 17.12 8.55 17.68
C GLN A 183 17.74 8.28 16.29
N LEU A 184 17.04 8.64 15.21
CA LEU A 184 17.45 8.36 13.85
C LEU A 184 18.72 9.12 13.47
N THR A 185 19.66 8.41 12.83
CA THR A 185 20.90 8.99 12.30
C THR A 185 20.90 9.11 10.77
N SER A 186 19.83 8.66 10.13
CA SER A 186 19.68 8.65 8.67
C SER A 186 18.28 9.06 8.25
N ASN A 187 18.14 9.50 7.00
CA ASN A 187 16.87 9.95 6.45
C ASN A 187 16.01 8.74 6.02
N LEU A 188 14.86 8.56 6.68
CA LEU A 188 13.95 7.44 6.44
C LEU A 188 13.43 7.34 5.01
N HIS A 189 13.21 8.48 4.34
CA HIS A 189 12.76 8.52 2.95
C HIS A 189 13.81 7.87 2.05
N THR A 190 15.08 8.20 2.27
CA THR A 190 16.19 7.62 1.51
C THR A 190 16.42 6.15 1.83
N THR A 191 16.43 5.77 3.11
CA THR A 191 16.79 4.39 3.51
C THR A 191 15.69 3.37 3.20
N ASN A 192 14.42 3.78 3.28
CA ASN A 192 13.28 2.94 2.92
C ASN A 192 12.87 3.04 1.44
N LEU A 193 13.62 3.83 0.65
CA LEU A 193 13.40 4.01 -0.80
C LEU A 193 11.97 4.47 -1.13
N LEU A 194 11.41 5.34 -0.29
CA LEU A 194 10.02 5.78 -0.42
C LEU A 194 9.83 6.57 -1.74
N ASN A 195 8.67 6.43 -2.37
CA ASN A 195 8.31 7.09 -3.64
C ASN A 195 9.21 6.70 -4.84
N ARG A 196 9.62 5.43 -4.94
CA ARG A 196 10.39 4.90 -6.09
C ARG A 196 9.73 3.66 -6.69
N SER A 197 9.52 3.67 -8.02
CA SER A 197 8.77 2.63 -8.75
C SER A 197 9.13 1.20 -8.33
N GLY A 198 8.15 0.44 -7.81
CA GLY A 198 8.34 -0.96 -7.36
C GLY A 198 9.06 -1.11 -6.02
N GLN A 199 9.29 0.00 -5.34
CA GLN A 199 9.51 0.08 -3.89
C GLN A 199 8.23 0.60 -3.24
N TRP A 200 8.27 0.97 -1.97
CA TRP A 200 7.12 1.60 -1.32
C TRP A 200 6.92 3.00 -1.92
N ASP A 201 6.23 3.05 -3.06
CA ASP A 201 5.84 4.24 -3.81
C ASP A 201 4.77 5.07 -3.11
#